data_AF-A0AAE9AZ05-F1
#
_entry.id   AF-A0AAE9AZ05-F1
#
_cell.length_a   1.000
_cell.length_b   1.000
_cell.length_c   1.000
_cell.angle_alpha   90.00
_cell.angle_beta   90.00
_cell.angle_gamma   90.00
#
_symmetry.space_group_name_H-M   'P 1'
#
loop_
_entity.id
_entity.type
_entity.pdbx_description
1 polymer ?
#
loop_
_entity_poly.entity_id
_entity_poly.type
_entity_poly.pdbx_seq_one_letter_code
_entity_poly.pdbx_strand_id
1 'polypeptide(L)'
;MQNVQDELPGLWDEPVEQRDADPGMSIQQQFEAFHQLNPWVLAALERLTADCVSKGFSHVGIGMLFELLRWSYGRATQGDHFKLNNNFRSRYVRLLIEQHPEWAAVFEVRALRAD
;
A
#
# COMPACT_ATOMS: atom_id res chain seq x y z
N MET A 1 -0.31 -2.28 -28.86
CA MET A 1 0.48 -1.83 -27.69
C MET A 1 -0.49 -1.08 -26.80
N GLN A 2 -1.04 -1.75 -25.78
CA GLN A 2 -1.99 -1.12 -24.87
C GLN A 2 -1.20 -0.29 -23.85
N ASN A 3 -1.50 1.01 -23.80
CA ASN A 3 -1.00 1.93 -22.78
C ASN A 3 -1.52 1.47 -21.42
N VAL A 4 -0.70 0.73 -20.67
CA VAL A 4 -0.97 0.31 -19.28
C VAL A 4 -0.88 1.47 -18.27
N GLN A 5 -0.95 2.71 -18.73
CA GLN A 5 -0.70 3.91 -17.91
C GLN A 5 -1.94 4.63 -17.41
N ASP A 6 -3.15 4.29 -17.87
CA ASP A 6 -4.33 5.13 -17.57
C ASP A 6 -5.32 4.58 -16.56
N GLU A 7 -5.32 3.29 -16.21
CA GLU A 7 -6.25 2.79 -15.22
C GLU A 7 -5.53 1.79 -14.34
N LEU A 8 -5.31 2.13 -13.06
CA LEU A 8 -5.19 1.10 -12.04
C LEU A 8 -6.61 0.50 -11.92
N PRO A 9 -6.90 -0.66 -12.53
CA PRO A 9 -8.22 -1.23 -12.42
C PRO A 9 -8.37 -1.59 -10.94
N GLY A 10 -9.45 -1.20 -10.26
CA GLY A 10 -9.59 -1.45 -8.81
C GLY A 10 -9.80 -0.22 -7.93
N LEU A 11 -9.48 0.99 -8.41
CA LEU A 11 -9.91 2.25 -7.75
C LEU A 11 -11.37 2.53 -8.12
N TRP A 12 -12.27 1.61 -7.79
CA TRP A 12 -13.71 1.82 -7.97
C TRP A 12 -14.18 2.64 -6.78
N ASP A 13 -14.23 3.98 -6.88
CA ASP A 13 -15.05 4.91 -6.08
C ASP A 13 -15.18 4.70 -4.55
N GLU A 14 -14.39 3.82 -3.90
CA GLU A 14 -14.59 3.45 -2.51
C GLU A 14 -13.90 4.51 -1.64
N PRO A 15 -14.68 5.32 -0.90
CA PRO A 15 -14.10 6.31 -0.03
C PRO A 15 -13.27 5.60 1.03
N VAL A 16 -12.13 6.19 1.37
CA VAL A 16 -11.29 5.66 2.45
C VAL A 16 -12.04 5.83 3.76
N GLU A 17 -12.54 4.73 4.30
CA GLU A 17 -13.21 4.74 5.58
C GLU A 17 -12.18 4.80 6.70
N GLN A 18 -12.11 5.95 7.36
CA GLN A 18 -11.32 6.15 8.57
C GLN A 18 -12.25 6.13 9.76
N ARG A 19 -12.03 5.20 10.70
CA ARG A 19 -12.48 5.39 12.07
C ARG A 19 -11.48 6.26 12.81
N ASP A 20 -12.00 7.15 13.66
CA ASP A 20 -11.16 7.86 14.62
C ASP A 20 -10.36 6.83 15.42
N ALA A 21 -9.04 7.01 15.44
CA ALA A 21 -8.16 6.12 16.18
C ALA A 21 -8.49 6.26 17.67
N ASP A 22 -8.97 5.18 18.28
CA ASP A 22 -9.14 5.11 19.72
C ASP A 22 -7.75 5.22 20.38
N PRO A 23 -7.48 6.22 21.24
CA PRO A 23 -6.18 6.44 21.86
C PRO A 23 -5.70 5.26 22.73
N GLY A 24 -6.58 4.30 23.08
CA GLY A 24 -6.20 3.07 23.78
C GLY A 24 -5.70 1.92 22.89
N MET A 25 -5.84 2.00 21.57
CA MET A 25 -5.51 0.90 20.66
C MET A 25 -4.03 0.87 20.26
N SER A 26 -3.44 -0.33 20.27
CA SER A 26 -2.12 -0.56 19.68
C SER A 26 -2.12 -0.27 18.18
N ILE A 27 -0.93 0.02 17.62
CA ILE A 27 -0.78 0.24 16.17
C ILE A 27 -1.27 -1.01 15.38
N GLN A 28 -1.25 -2.21 15.97
CA GLN A 28 -1.73 -3.44 15.33
C GLN A 28 -3.24 -3.43 15.20
N GLN A 29 -3.93 -3.12 16.28
CA GLN A 29 -5.40 -3.04 16.29
C GLN A 29 -5.89 -1.92 15.37
N GLN A 30 -5.21 -0.76 15.37
CA GLN A 30 -5.53 0.34 14.45
C GLN A 30 -5.34 -0.06 12.98
N PHE A 31 -4.29 -0.83 12.68
CA PHE A 31 -4.04 -1.36 11.35
C PHE A 31 -5.08 -2.38 10.92
N GLU A 32 -5.41 -3.33 11.78
CA GLU A 32 -6.42 -4.37 11.49
C GLU A 32 -7.77 -3.74 11.23
N ALA A 33 -8.20 -2.79 12.07
CA ALA A 33 -9.44 -2.04 11.87
C ALA A 33 -9.41 -1.27 10.54
N PHE A 34 -8.31 -0.58 10.24
CA PHE A 34 -8.15 0.12 8.96
C PHE A 34 -8.18 -0.83 7.76
N HIS A 35 -7.48 -1.95 7.84
CA HIS A 35 -7.38 -2.93 6.76
C HIS A 35 -8.72 -3.64 6.52
N GLN A 36 -9.47 -3.94 7.58
CA GLN A 36 -10.82 -4.51 7.47
C GLN A 36 -11.80 -3.55 6.79
N LEU A 37 -11.69 -2.25 7.06
CA LEU A 37 -12.51 -1.23 6.43
C LEU A 37 -12.05 -0.89 5.00
N ASN A 38 -10.78 -1.09 4.69
CA ASN A 38 -10.18 -0.71 3.41
C ASN A 38 -9.37 -1.88 2.80
N PRO A 39 -9.99 -3.05 2.53
CA PRO A 39 -9.27 -4.21 1.98
C PRO A 39 -8.68 -3.92 0.60
N TRP A 40 -9.29 -3.00 -0.16
CA TRP A 40 -8.82 -2.55 -1.47
C TRP A 40 -7.41 -1.92 -1.43
N VAL A 41 -6.98 -1.37 -0.29
CA VAL A 41 -5.63 -0.80 -0.14
C VAL A 41 -4.57 -1.89 -0.32
N LEU A 42 -4.79 -3.07 0.26
CA LEU A 42 -3.86 -4.19 0.09
C LEU A 42 -3.82 -4.64 -1.38
N ALA A 43 -4.98 -4.82 -2.00
CA ALA A 43 -5.09 -5.23 -3.39
C ALA A 43 -4.42 -4.22 -4.35
N ALA A 44 -4.52 -2.92 -4.06
CA ALA A 44 -3.83 -1.89 -4.84
C ALA A 44 -2.30 -1.96 -4.68
N LEU A 45 -1.81 -2.16 -3.46
CA LEU A 45 -0.37 -2.34 -3.20
C LEU A 45 0.17 -3.62 -3.85
N GLU A 46 -0.59 -4.71 -3.84
CA GLU A 46 -0.26 -5.98 -4.49
C GLU A 46 -0.09 -5.76 -6.00
N ARG A 47 -1.04 -5.08 -6.65
CA ARG A 47 -0.96 -4.76 -8.09
C ARG A 47 0.22 -3.88 -8.43
N LEU A 48 0.46 -2.83 -7.65
CA LEU A 48 1.61 -1.94 -7.86
C LEU A 48 2.94 -2.71 -7.70
N THR A 49 3.00 -3.63 -6.74
CA THR A 49 4.19 -4.48 -6.54
C THR A 49 4.40 -5.42 -7.71
N ALA A 50 3.34 -6.11 -8.15
CA ALA A 50 3.38 -7.01 -9.30
C ALA A 50 3.81 -6.27 -10.58
N ASP A 51 3.30 -5.05 -10.79
CA ASP A 51 3.70 -4.19 -11.92
C ASP A 51 5.20 -3.84 -11.85
N CYS A 52 5.70 -3.42 -10.69
CA CYS A 52 7.14 -3.18 -10.50
C CYS A 52 7.98 -4.42 -10.79
N VAL A 53 7.60 -5.58 -10.26
CA VAL A 53 8.31 -6.85 -10.49
C VAL A 53 8.29 -7.22 -11.97
N SER A 54 7.14 -7.09 -12.65
CA SER A 54 7.02 -7.37 -14.09
C SER A 54 7.91 -6.46 -14.95
N LYS A 55 8.17 -5.24 -14.48
CA LYS A 55 9.06 -4.26 -15.12
C LYS A 55 10.53 -4.46 -14.78
N GLY A 56 10.87 -5.50 -14.00
CA GLY A 56 12.25 -5.85 -13.66
C GLY A 56 12.85 -5.03 -12.51
N PHE A 57 12.02 -4.41 -11.66
CA PHE A 57 12.53 -3.72 -10.48
C PHE A 57 13.11 -4.75 -9.51
N SER A 58 14.40 -4.60 -9.18
CA SER A 58 15.05 -5.43 -8.17
C SER A 58 14.70 -5.02 -6.74
N HIS A 59 14.26 -3.77 -6.55
CA HIS A 59 13.90 -3.22 -5.24
C HIS A 59 12.63 -2.36 -5.31
N VAL A 60 11.70 -2.60 -4.40
CA VAL A 60 10.43 -1.84 -4.26
C VAL A 60 10.29 -1.34 -2.84
N GLY A 61 10.22 -0.02 -2.69
CA GLY A 61 10.00 0.63 -1.40
C GLY A 61 8.51 0.80 -1.10
N ILE A 62 8.05 0.36 0.08
CA ILE A 62 6.66 0.57 0.50
C ILE A 62 6.26 2.05 0.55
N GLY A 63 7.22 2.95 0.82
CA GLY A 63 6.97 4.39 0.80
C GLY A 63 6.58 4.90 -0.59
N MET A 64 7.28 4.43 -1.62
CA MET A 64 6.96 4.73 -3.01
C MET A 64 5.59 4.15 -3.39
N LEU A 65 5.30 2.90 -3.02
CA LEU A 65 3.97 2.31 -3.29
C LEU A 65 2.85 3.12 -2.62
N PHE A 66 3.06 3.56 -1.39
CA PHE A 66 2.10 4.42 -0.68
C PHE A 66 1.92 5.76 -1.38
N GLU A 67 3.00 6.39 -1.85
CA GLU A 67 2.95 7.65 -2.60
C GLU A 67 2.23 7.51 -3.93
N LEU A 68 2.50 6.45 -4.69
CA LEU A 68 1.78 6.10 -5.92
C LEU A 68 0.29 5.88 -5.64
N LEU A 69 -0.04 5.17 -4.56
CA LEU A 69 -1.42 4.98 -4.14
C LEU A 69 -2.08 6.31 -3.77
N ARG A 70 -1.39 7.20 -3.03
CA ARG A 70 -1.92 8.54 -2.70
C ARG A 70 -2.17 9.38 -3.94
N TRP A 71 -1.22 9.38 -4.86
CA TRP A 71 -1.34 10.14 -6.11
C TRP A 71 -2.51 9.62 -6.94
N SER A 72 -2.64 8.30 -7.08
CA SER A 72 -3.72 7.66 -7.84
C SER A 72 -5.08 7.93 -7.22
N TYR A 73 -5.19 7.81 -5.90
CA TYR A 73 -6.43 8.10 -5.17
C TYR A 73 -6.80 9.59 -5.26
N GLY A 74 -5.85 10.50 -5.03
CA GLY A 74 -6.12 11.95 -5.11
C GLY A 74 -6.57 12.40 -6.50
N ARG A 75 -6.12 11.71 -7.56
CA ARG A 75 -6.61 11.90 -8.93
C ARG A 75 -8.08 11.48 -9.07
N ALA A 76 -8.46 10.36 -8.45
CA ALA A 76 -9.80 9.79 -8.51
C ALA A 76 -10.82 10.59 -7.67
N THR A 77 -10.43 11.05 -6.47
CA THR A 77 -11.34 11.68 -5.51
C THR A 77 -11.35 13.21 -5.54
N GLN A 78 -10.77 13.82 -6.58
CA GLN A 78 -10.76 15.28 -6.80
C GLN A 78 -10.30 16.09 -5.57
N GLY A 79 -9.33 15.56 -4.81
CA GLY A 79 -8.70 16.29 -3.71
C GLY A 79 -9.19 15.91 -2.30
N ASP A 80 -9.97 14.85 -2.15
CA ASP A 80 -10.28 14.34 -0.80
C ASP A 80 -9.03 13.78 -0.12
N HIS A 81 -8.83 14.12 1.17
CA HIS A 81 -7.57 13.89 1.86
C HIS A 81 -7.39 12.40 2.21
N PHE A 82 -6.76 11.64 1.32
CA PHE A 82 -6.31 10.28 1.63
C PHE A 82 -5.25 10.27 2.72
N LYS A 83 -5.68 9.95 3.94
CA LYS A 83 -4.79 9.91 5.12
C LYS A 83 -4.38 8.47 5.42
N LEU A 84 -3.51 7.92 4.58
CA LEU A 84 -2.88 6.64 4.86
C LEU A 84 -1.83 6.82 5.97
N ASN A 85 -2.00 6.16 7.11
CA ASN A 85 -1.08 6.28 8.24
C ASN A 85 0.29 5.63 7.90
N ASN A 86 1.38 6.40 8.04
CA ASN A 86 2.73 5.89 7.77
C ASN A 86 3.11 4.70 8.67
N ASN A 87 2.52 4.59 9.87
CA ASN A 87 2.75 3.49 10.79
C ASN A 87 2.23 2.13 10.26
N PHE A 88 1.40 2.15 9.21
CA PHE A 88 0.87 0.93 8.59
C PHE A 88 1.77 0.36 7.50
N ARG A 89 2.77 1.13 7.01
CA ARG A 89 3.68 0.70 5.95
C ARG A 89 4.35 -0.64 6.24
N SER A 90 4.97 -0.77 7.41
CA SER A 90 5.66 -2.01 7.82
C SER A 90 4.71 -3.22 7.91
N ARG A 91 3.44 -2.98 8.22
CA ARG A 91 2.40 -4.00 8.37
C ARG A 91 1.91 -4.49 7.02
N TYR A 92 1.68 -3.56 6.09
CA TYR A 92 1.38 -3.89 4.70
C TYR A 92 2.51 -4.64 4.01
N VAL A 93 3.78 -4.27 4.26
CA VAL A 93 4.92 -5.06 3.73
C VAL A 93 4.89 -6.50 4.23
N ARG A 94 4.63 -6.70 5.53
CA ARG A 94 4.53 -8.04 6.10
C ARG A 94 3.39 -8.83 5.48
N LEU A 95 2.20 -8.24 5.32
CA LEU A 95 1.07 -8.91 4.65
C LEU A 95 1.39 -9.25 3.19
N LEU A 96 2.03 -8.35 2.44
CA LEU A 96 2.41 -8.60 1.05
C LEU A 96 3.41 -9.75 0.95
N ILE A 97 4.41 -9.81 1.84
CA ILE A 97 5.38 -10.91 1.88
C ILE A 97 4.73 -12.22 2.36
N GLU A 98 3.78 -12.15 3.29
CA GLU A 98 3.04 -13.33 3.76
C GLU A 98 2.17 -13.94 2.64
N GLN A 99 1.52 -13.10 1.83
CA GLN A 99 0.71 -13.53 0.69
C GLN A 99 1.56 -13.90 -0.53
N HIS A 100 2.69 -13.22 -0.72
CA HIS A 100 3.63 -13.42 -1.83
C HIS A 100 5.07 -13.56 -1.30
N PRO A 101 5.45 -14.74 -0.77
CA PRO A 101 6.79 -14.98 -0.25
C PRO A 101 7.90 -14.68 -1.26
N GLU A 102 7.62 -14.83 -2.56
CA GLU A 102 8.52 -14.50 -3.67
C GLU A 102 8.91 -13.00 -3.71
N TRP A 103 8.09 -12.11 -3.16
CA TRP A 103 8.38 -10.68 -3.10
C TRP A 103 9.26 -10.28 -1.92
N ALA A 104 9.58 -11.21 -1.00
CA ALA A 104 10.46 -10.94 0.14
C ALA A 104 11.82 -10.36 -0.29
N ALA A 105 12.35 -10.82 -1.44
CA ALA A 105 13.61 -10.33 -1.99
C ALA A 105 13.49 -8.95 -2.67
N VAL A 106 12.28 -8.57 -3.08
CA VAL A 106 12.00 -7.32 -3.80
C VAL A 106 11.79 -6.17 -2.81
N PHE A 107 11.13 -6.43 -1.68
CA PHE A 107 11.00 -5.45 -0.62
C PHE A 107 12.31 -5.31 0.14
N GLU A 108 13.00 -4.18 -0.01
CA GLU A 108 14.03 -3.78 0.95
C GLU A 108 13.34 -3.47 2.29
N VAL A 109 13.08 -4.51 3.08
CA VAL A 109 13.17 -4.36 4.53
C VAL A 109 14.62 -4.00 4.77
N ARG A 110 14.93 -2.70 4.84
CA ARG A 110 16.25 -2.20 5.25
C ARG A 110 16.65 -3.01 6.48
N ALA A 111 17.50 -4.01 6.29
CA ALA A 111 18.37 -4.46 7.36
C ALA A 111 19.08 -3.17 7.74
N LEU A 112 18.86 -2.72 8.97
CA LEU A 112 19.68 -1.66 9.54
C LEU A 112 21.12 -2.09 9.27
N ARG A 113 21.77 -1.48 8.27
CA ARG A 113 23.22 -1.53 8.19
C ARG A 113 23.66 -0.71 9.38
N ALA A 114 23.87 -1.40 10.50
CA ALA A 114 24.79 -0.94 11.51
C ALA A 114 26.16 -1.00 10.84
N ASP A 115 26.61 0.16 10.37
CA ASP A 115 28.03 0.45 10.13
C ASP A 115 28.50 1.25 11.36
#